data_AF-A0A0G0U1I9-F1
#
_entry.id   AF-A0A0G0U1I9-F1
#
_cell.length_a   1.000
_cell.length_b   1.000
_cell.length_c   1.000
_cell.angle_alpha   90.00
_cell.angle_beta   90.00
_cell.angle_gamma   90.00
#
_symmetry.space_group_name_H-M   'P 1'
#
loop_
_entity.id
_entity.type
_entity.pdbx_description
1 polymer ?
#
loop_
_entity_poly.entity_id
_entity_poly.type
_entity_poly.pdbx_seq_one_letter_code
_entity_poly.pdbx_strand_id
1 'polypeptide(L)'
;MDVKSIGISEDLQKISKKAVVDSIIRPRVREIFELVGKEIKKSGFGTQTPSGLVICGGGSLTVGLLDQAKYVLGYPARVGKNEGLVGLIDEIDSPSFATAAGLILYGSKMASGPQFNIPVLAKGLPFKDVFQRGLNLVKSFLP
;
A
#
# COMPACT_ATOMS: atom_id res chain seq x y z
N MET A 1 23.07 27.34 13.86
CA MET A 1 23.98 28.38 13.34
C MET A 1 23.24 29.07 12.21
N ASP A 2 22.99 30.38 12.33
CA ASP A 2 22.26 31.17 11.34
C ASP A 2 23.20 31.53 10.18
N VAL A 3 22.96 30.95 9.01
CA VAL A 3 23.78 31.13 7.80
C VAL A 3 23.82 32.59 7.31
N LYS A 4 22.86 33.43 7.75
CA LYS A 4 22.85 34.86 7.44
C LYS A 4 23.94 35.66 8.13
N SER A 5 24.46 35.19 9.28
CA SER A 5 25.49 35.92 10.03
C SER A 5 26.88 35.85 9.39
N ILE A 6 27.06 35.04 8.33
CA ILE A 6 28.34 34.81 7.64
C ILE A 6 28.43 35.62 6.32
N GLY A 7 27.45 36.48 6.03
CA GLY A 7 27.47 37.32 4.81
C GLY A 7 27.22 36.55 3.51
N ILE A 8 26.78 35.29 3.61
CA ILE A 8 26.33 34.49 2.48
C ILE A 8 24.86 34.87 2.24
N SER A 9 24.61 35.70 1.23
CA SER A 9 23.26 35.90 0.71
C SER A 9 22.84 34.59 0.03
N GLU A 10 22.08 33.75 0.73
CA GLU A 10 21.35 32.65 0.12
C GLU A 10 20.34 33.23 -0.88
N ASP A 11 20.75 33.34 -2.15
CA ASP A 11 19.82 33.59 -3.25
C ASP A 11 19.05 32.30 -3.51
N LEU A 12 18.06 32.04 -2.64
CA LEU A 12 17.09 30.96 -2.82
C LEU A 12 16.20 31.33 -4.02
N GLN A 13 16.72 31.08 -5.22
CA GLN A 13 15.99 31.17 -6.47
C GLN A 13 14.74 30.29 -6.36
N LYS A 14 13.56 30.93 -6.27
CA LYS A 14 12.28 30.24 -6.10
C LYS A 14 11.88 29.58 -7.42
N ILE A 15 12.24 28.32 -7.60
CA ILE A 15 11.89 27.54 -8.80
C ILE A 15 10.39 27.20 -8.76
N SER A 16 9.70 27.38 -9.89
CA SER A 16 8.29 27.02 -10.00
C SER A 16 8.10 25.50 -9.97
N LYS A 17 7.01 25.02 -9.37
CA LYS A 17 6.63 23.60 -9.40
C LYS A 17 6.56 23.06 -10.83
N LYS A 18 6.04 23.86 -11.77
CA LYS A 18 5.94 23.50 -13.18
C LYS A 18 7.32 23.25 -13.80
N ALA A 19 8.30 24.11 -13.52
CA ALA A 19 9.66 23.93 -14.01
C ALA A 19 10.24 22.60 -13.55
N VAL A 20 10.15 22.26 -12.26
CA VAL A 20 10.63 20.97 -11.71
C VAL A 20 9.92 19.78 -12.37
N VAL A 21 8.60 19.86 -12.54
CA VAL A 21 7.84 18.78 -13.16
C VAL A 21 8.27 18.55 -14.60
N ASP A 22 8.37 19.60 -15.40
CA ASP A 22 8.62 19.49 -16.83
C ASP A 22 10.10 19.23 -17.16
N SER A 23 11.05 19.79 -16.39
CA SER A 23 12.49 19.64 -16.67
C SER A 23 13.17 18.48 -15.93
N ILE A 24 12.61 17.98 -14.83
CA ILE A 24 13.23 16.93 -14.01
C ILE A 24 12.35 15.69 -13.93
N ILE A 25 11.11 15.82 -13.44
CA ILE A 25 10.25 14.67 -13.15
C ILE A 25 9.82 13.97 -14.44
N ARG A 26 9.32 14.73 -15.42
CA ARG A 26 8.79 14.18 -16.68
C ARG A 26 9.86 13.42 -17.49
N PRO A 27 11.08 13.95 -17.71
CA PRO A 27 12.15 13.20 -18.36
C PRO A 27 12.50 11.90 -17.64
N ARG A 28 12.57 11.92 -16.30
CA ARG A 28 12.90 10.73 -15.51
C ARG A 28 11.82 9.65 -15.59
N VAL A 29 10.56 10.05 -15.52
CA VAL A 29 9.42 9.13 -15.66
C VAL A 29 9.38 8.53 -17.07
N ARG A 30 9.65 9.34 -18.11
CA ARG A 30 9.77 8.86 -19.49
C ARG A 30 10.85 7.78 -19.61
N GLU A 31 12.06 8.05 -19.11
CA GLU A 31 13.18 7.10 -19.12
C GLU A 31 12.80 5.76 -18.46
N ILE A 32 12.12 5.81 -17.30
CA ILE A 32 11.63 4.61 -16.62
C ILE A 32 10.70 3.81 -17.53
N PHE A 33 9.74 4.46 -18.20
CA PHE A 33 8.83 3.75 -19.10
C PHE A 33 9.51 3.24 -20.38
N GLU A 34 10.57 3.89 -20.86
CA GLU A 34 11.37 3.36 -21.96
C GLU A 34 12.06 2.05 -21.55
N LEU A 35 12.57 1.96 -20.32
CA LEU A 35 13.11 0.72 -19.76
C LEU A 35 12.04 -0.35 -19.58
N VAL A 36 10.87 0.00 -19.06
CA VAL A 36 9.73 -0.91 -18.96
C VAL A 36 9.32 -1.43 -20.34
N GLY A 37 9.29 -0.57 -21.36
CA GLY A 37 8.98 -0.95 -22.74
C GLY A 37 9.97 -1.94 -23.33
N LYS A 38 11.27 -1.80 -23.01
CA LYS A 38 12.30 -2.78 -23.39
C LYS A 38 12.03 -4.13 -22.74
N GLU A 39 11.66 -4.16 -21.46
CA GLU A 39 11.38 -5.41 -20.75
C GLU A 39 10.10 -6.09 -21.25
N ILE A 40 9.03 -5.32 -21.55
CA ILE A 40 7.80 -5.86 -22.15
C ILE A 40 8.07 -6.47 -23.53
N LYS A 41 8.92 -5.86 -24.34
CA LYS A 41 9.31 -6.44 -25.64
C LYS A 41 10.12 -7.71 -25.46
N LYS A 42 11.07 -7.71 -24.52
CA LYS A 42 11.92 -8.86 -24.20
C LYS A 42 11.12 -10.05 -23.68
N SER A 43 10.04 -9.82 -22.93
CA SER A 43 9.19 -10.88 -22.40
C SER A 43 8.31 -11.56 -23.46
N GLY A 44 8.19 -10.98 -24.66
CA GLY A 44 7.35 -11.52 -25.74
C GLY A 44 5.85 -11.22 -25.60
N PHE A 45 5.43 -10.56 -24.53
CA PHE A 45 4.01 -10.30 -24.24
C PHE A 45 3.48 -8.97 -24.78
N GLY A 46 4.27 -8.19 -25.53
CA GLY A 46 3.87 -6.85 -25.99
C GLY A 46 2.55 -6.80 -26.78
N THR A 47 2.24 -7.81 -27.59
CA THR A 47 0.97 -7.88 -28.33
C THR A 47 -0.16 -8.56 -27.58
N GLN A 48 0.10 -9.07 -26.37
CA GLN A 48 -0.81 -9.89 -25.56
C GLN A 48 -1.32 -9.18 -24.30
N THR A 49 -1.16 -7.86 -24.20
CA THR A 49 -1.58 -7.04 -23.05
C THR A 49 -2.75 -6.10 -23.38
N PRO A 50 -3.93 -6.61 -23.81
CA PRO A 50 -5.07 -5.78 -24.19
C PRO A 50 -5.62 -4.96 -23.01
N SER A 51 -5.45 -5.47 -21.79
CA SER A 51 -5.87 -4.79 -20.54
C SER A 51 -4.95 -3.63 -20.13
N GLY A 52 -3.84 -3.43 -20.84
CA GLY A 52 -2.87 -2.38 -20.59
C GLY A 52 -2.03 -2.56 -19.32
N LEU A 53 -1.65 -1.44 -18.72
CA LEU A 53 -0.73 -1.34 -17.58
C LEU A 53 -1.49 -1.03 -16.29
N VAL A 54 -1.17 -1.78 -15.23
CA VAL A 54 -1.55 -1.45 -13.86
C VAL A 54 -0.30 -1.07 -13.10
N ILE A 55 -0.26 0.15 -12.58
CA ILE A 55 0.93 0.70 -11.92
C ILE A 55 0.63 0.82 -10.43
N CYS A 56 1.46 0.18 -9.60
CA CYS A 56 1.30 0.14 -8.15
C CYS A 56 2.53 0.74 -7.45
N GLY A 57 2.46 0.87 -6.12
CA GLY A 57 3.51 1.48 -5.29
C GLY A 57 3.36 3.00 -5.16
N GLY A 58 4.08 3.61 -4.24
CA GLY A 58 4.00 5.06 -4.00
C GLY A 58 4.47 5.90 -5.19
N GLY A 59 5.39 5.35 -5.99
CA GLY A 59 5.83 5.97 -7.24
C GLY A 59 4.70 6.19 -8.24
N SER A 60 3.65 5.37 -8.23
CA SER A 60 2.49 5.51 -9.12
C SER A 60 1.70 6.82 -8.94
N LEU A 61 1.86 7.48 -7.78
CA LEU A 61 1.24 8.77 -7.45
C LEU A 61 2.06 9.98 -7.96
N THR A 62 3.16 9.73 -8.67
CA THR A 62 3.99 10.78 -9.25
C THR A 62 3.19 11.57 -10.30
N VAL A 63 3.31 12.90 -10.26
CA VAL A 63 2.65 13.80 -11.19
C VAL A 63 3.00 13.48 -12.66
N GLY A 64 1.98 13.40 -13.51
CA GLY A 64 2.14 13.13 -14.94
C GLY A 64 2.56 11.71 -15.29
N LEU A 65 2.58 10.78 -14.33
CA LEU A 65 3.05 9.41 -14.54
C LEU A 65 2.20 8.63 -15.54
N LEU A 66 0.88 8.66 -15.40
CA LEU A 66 -0.02 7.97 -16.33
C LEU A 66 0.08 8.53 -17.75
N ASP A 67 0.28 9.84 -17.89
CA ASP A 67 0.41 10.49 -19.19
C ASP A 67 1.70 10.05 -19.88
N GLN A 68 2.81 9.97 -19.14
CA GLN A 68 4.08 9.47 -19.68
C GLN A 68 4.00 7.98 -20.00
N ALA A 69 3.34 7.17 -19.17
CA ALA A 69 3.15 5.74 -19.45
C ALA A 69 2.45 5.52 -20.79
N LYS A 70 1.32 6.21 -20.99
CA LYS A 70 0.53 6.15 -22.24
C LYS A 70 1.32 6.69 -23.43
N TYR A 71 2.01 7.82 -23.25
CA TYR A 71 2.80 8.43 -24.31
C TYR A 71 3.95 7.54 -24.79
N VAL A 72 4.68 6.91 -23.87
CA VAL A 72 5.87 6.10 -24.20
C VAL A 72 5.49 4.72 -24.71
N LEU A 73 4.48 4.07 -24.10
CA LEU A 73 4.18 2.67 -24.35
C LEU A 73 2.98 2.44 -25.28
N GLY A 74 2.13 3.46 -25.49
CA GLY A 74 0.92 3.33 -26.31
C GLY A 74 -0.19 2.47 -25.69
N TYR A 75 0.01 1.95 -24.48
CA TYR A 75 -0.99 1.15 -23.76
C TYR A 75 -1.90 2.01 -22.88
N PRO A 76 -3.16 1.62 -22.66
CA PRO A 76 -3.94 2.19 -21.57
C PRO A 76 -3.23 1.91 -20.24
N ALA A 77 -3.19 2.90 -19.36
CA ALA A 77 -2.53 2.79 -18.06
C ALA A 77 -3.43 3.33 -16.95
N ARG A 78 -3.43 2.64 -15.80
CA ARG A 78 -4.15 3.04 -14.58
C ARG A 78 -3.31 2.81 -13.33
N VAL A 79 -3.60 3.56 -12.29
CA VAL A 79 -3.07 3.31 -10.94
C VAL A 79 -3.85 2.15 -10.32
N GLY A 80 -3.14 1.18 -9.75
CA GLY A 80 -3.74 0.06 -9.03
C GLY A 80 -4.37 0.51 -7.72
N LYS A 81 -5.40 -0.22 -7.28
CA LYS A 81 -6.02 -0.06 -5.96
C LYS A 81 -5.84 -1.33 -5.16
N ASN A 82 -5.78 -1.21 -3.85
CA ASN A 82 -5.69 -2.36 -2.96
C ASN A 82 -7.09 -2.95 -2.80
N GLU A 83 -7.26 -4.23 -3.11
CA GLU A 83 -8.54 -4.94 -2.96
C GLU A 83 -8.36 -6.16 -2.06
N GLY A 84 -9.43 -6.58 -1.39
CA GLY A 84 -9.46 -7.82 -0.59
C GLY A 84 -9.11 -7.68 0.89
N LEU A 85 -8.72 -6.47 1.35
CA LEU A 85 -8.62 -6.16 2.77
C LEU A 85 -9.98 -5.65 3.28
N VAL A 86 -10.35 -6.02 4.50
CA VAL A 86 -11.63 -5.64 5.14
C VAL A 86 -11.39 -5.10 6.55
N GLY A 87 -12.29 -4.23 7.02
CA GLY A 87 -12.19 -3.58 8.34
C GLY A 87 -11.86 -2.09 8.21
N LEU A 88 -11.22 -1.53 9.23
CA LEU A 88 -10.76 -0.14 9.25
C LEU A 88 -9.45 -0.02 8.44
N ILE A 89 -9.58 0.11 7.12
CA ILE A 89 -8.45 0.08 6.18
C ILE A 89 -8.24 1.40 5.43
N ASP A 90 -8.96 2.47 5.81
CA ASP A 90 -8.95 3.75 5.08
C ASP A 90 -7.55 4.36 4.96
N GLU A 91 -6.70 4.17 5.97
CA GLU A 91 -5.31 4.67 5.96
C GLU A 91 -4.39 3.92 4.99
N ILE A 92 -4.75 2.68 4.63
CA ILE A 92 -3.94 1.81 3.78
C ILE A 92 -4.56 1.58 2.39
N ASP A 93 -5.65 2.27 2.06
CA ASP A 93 -6.23 2.31 0.72
C ASP A 93 -5.43 3.26 -0.21
N SER A 94 -4.16 2.91 -0.39
CA SER A 94 -3.23 3.62 -1.27
C SER A 94 -2.34 2.61 -1.99
N PRO A 95 -2.03 2.82 -3.28
CA PRO A 95 -1.11 1.96 -4.03
C PRO A 95 0.27 1.85 -3.37
N SER A 96 0.65 2.78 -2.50
CA SER A 96 1.86 2.70 -1.66
C SER A 96 1.93 1.42 -0.81
N PHE A 97 0.78 0.88 -0.38
CA PHE A 97 0.70 -0.32 0.44
C PHE A 97 0.44 -1.60 -0.36
N ALA A 98 0.40 -1.53 -1.69
CA ALA A 98 0.06 -2.68 -2.55
C ALA A 98 0.91 -3.92 -2.27
N THR A 99 2.22 -3.75 -2.02
CA THR A 99 3.12 -4.86 -1.68
C THR A 99 2.75 -5.50 -0.34
N ALA A 100 2.59 -4.71 0.71
CA ALA A 100 2.26 -5.22 2.04
C ALA A 100 0.88 -5.89 2.05
N ALA A 101 -0.12 -5.23 1.45
CA ALA A 101 -1.46 -5.78 1.27
C ALA A 101 -1.43 -7.11 0.50
N GLY A 102 -0.73 -7.16 -0.63
CA GLY A 102 -0.58 -8.37 -1.45
C GLY A 102 0.08 -9.52 -0.68
N LEU A 103 1.13 -9.25 0.11
CA LEU A 103 1.81 -10.26 0.92
C LEU A 103 0.91 -10.81 2.03
N ILE A 104 0.15 -9.96 2.72
CA ILE A 104 -0.80 -10.38 3.76
C ILE A 104 -1.88 -11.28 3.15
N LEU A 105 -2.47 -10.87 2.02
CA LEU A 105 -3.48 -11.65 1.32
C LEU A 105 -2.94 -12.98 0.81
N TYR A 106 -1.72 -12.97 0.27
CA TYR A 106 -1.04 -14.18 -0.18
C TYR A 106 -0.78 -15.14 0.98
N GLY A 107 -0.22 -14.64 2.09
CA GLY A 107 0.02 -15.42 3.30
C GLY A 107 -1.26 -15.96 3.92
N SER A 108 -2.34 -15.18 3.97
CA SER A 108 -3.65 -15.61 4.45
C SER A 108 -4.23 -16.76 3.62
N LYS A 109 -4.10 -16.70 2.28
CA LYS A 109 -4.52 -17.79 1.39
C LYS A 109 -3.68 -19.06 1.60
N MET A 110 -2.36 -18.92 1.74
CA MET A 110 -1.46 -20.05 1.99
C MET A 110 -1.61 -20.66 3.38
N ALA A 111 -1.93 -19.85 4.39
CA ALA A 111 -2.18 -20.26 5.77
C ALA A 111 -3.52 -21.01 5.95
N SER A 112 -4.20 -21.36 4.85
CA SER A 112 -5.27 -22.36 4.84
C SER A 112 -4.75 -23.81 5.07
N GLY A 113 -3.47 -23.98 5.45
CA GLY A 113 -3.02 -25.08 6.32
C GLY A 113 -3.62 -24.98 7.73
N PRO A 114 -3.45 -25.97 8.62
CA PRO A 114 -4.35 -26.20 9.75
C PRO A 114 -4.67 -24.93 10.54
N GLN A 115 -5.98 -24.66 10.72
CA GLN A 115 -6.54 -23.53 11.45
C GLN A 115 -5.65 -23.14 12.63
N PHE A 116 -5.11 -21.92 12.60
CA PHE A 116 -4.50 -21.32 13.78
C PHE A 116 -5.63 -21.01 14.77
N ASN A 117 -6.09 -22.03 15.49
CA ASN A 117 -6.94 -21.89 16.66
C ASN A 117 -6.16 -21.07 17.67
N ILE A 118 -6.44 -19.78 17.76
CA ILE A 118 -6.00 -18.94 18.87
C ILE A 118 -6.66 -19.53 20.12
N PRO A 119 -5.94 -20.30 20.98
CA PRO A 119 -6.55 -21.06 22.06
C PRO A 119 -7.08 -20.15 23.16
N VAL A 120 -6.67 -18.88 23.16
CA VAL A 120 -7.02 -17.88 24.17
C VAL A 120 -8.48 -17.42 24.02
N LEU A 121 -9.09 -17.56 22.83
CA LEU A 121 -10.51 -17.20 22.64
C LEU A 121 -11.48 -18.40 22.70
N ALA A 122 -10.97 -19.63 22.66
CA ALA A 122 -11.81 -20.82 22.45
C ALA A 122 -11.49 -22.02 23.36
N LYS A 123 -11.04 -21.79 24.60
CA LYS A 123 -10.98 -22.87 25.61
C LYS A 123 -11.38 -22.40 27.00
N GLY A 124 -12.65 -22.64 27.33
CA GLY A 124 -13.08 -22.97 28.69
C GLY A 124 -13.27 -21.80 29.66
N LEU A 125 -14.32 -21.00 29.46
CA LEU A 125 -15.06 -20.44 30.59
C LEU A 125 -16.33 -21.29 30.77
N PRO A 126 -16.37 -22.23 31.73
CA PRO A 126 -17.62 -22.83 32.16
C PRO A 126 -18.39 -21.77 32.94
N PHE A 127 -19.09 -20.89 32.21
CA PHE A 127 -19.85 -19.77 32.79
C PHE A 127 -20.88 -20.28 33.82
N LYS A 128 -21.33 -21.54 33.70
CA LYS A 128 -22.17 -22.22 34.69
C LYS A 128 -21.46 -22.46 36.03
N ASP A 129 -20.21 -22.90 36.06
CA ASP A 129 -19.48 -23.16 37.31
C ASP A 129 -19.12 -21.87 38.07
N VAL A 130 -18.83 -20.79 37.33
CA VAL A 130 -18.55 -19.47 37.91
C VAL A 130 -19.83 -18.84 38.47
N PHE A 131 -20.97 -18.99 37.78
CA PHE A 131 -22.26 -18.49 38.26
C PHE A 131 -22.78 -19.27 39.49
N GLN A 132 -22.53 -20.57 39.55
CA GLN A 132 -22.92 -21.42 40.68
C GLN A 132 -22.12 -21.12 41.96
N ARG A 133 -20.82 -20.81 41.83
CA ARG A 133 -19.98 -20.36 42.94
C ARG A 133 -20.39 -18.98 43.47
N GLY A 134 -20.81 -18.06 42.58
CA GLY A 134 -21.34 -16.76 42.96
C GLY A 134 -22.66 -16.85 43.74
N LEU A 135 -23.58 -17.73 43.33
CA LEU A 135 -24.83 -17.95 44.05
C LEU A 135 -24.64 -18.59 45.44
N ASN A 136 -23.65 -19.48 45.59
CA ASN A 136 -23.35 -20.12 46.88
C ASN A 136 -22.70 -19.16 47.88
N LEU A 137 -21.99 -18.14 47.40
CA LEU A 137 -21.41 -17.09 48.25
C LEU A 137 -22.49 -16.16 48.80
N VAL A 138 -23.50 -15.80 48.00
CA VAL A 138 -24.64 -14.97 48.46
C VAL A 138 -25.51 -15.75 49.46
N LYS A 139 -25.67 -17.07 49.27
CA LYS A 139 -26.39 -17.94 50.20
C LYS A 139 -25.63 -18.19 51.52
N SER A 140 -24.31 -18.00 51.56
CA SER A 140 -23.53 -18.11 52.79
C SER A 140 -23.42 -16.80 53.60
N PHE A 141 -24.00 -15.71 53.09
CA PHE A 141 -24.03 -14.39 53.75
C PHE A 141 -25.44 -13.87 54.06
N LEU A 142 -26.49 -14.68 53.88
CA LEU A 142 -27.78 -14.47 54.55
C LEU A 142 -27.90 -15.47 55.72
N PRO A 143 -28.40 -15.02 56.89
CA PRO A 143 -28.59 -15.88 58.06
C PRO A 143 -29.60 -17.00 57.82
#